data_AF-A0A1V8M7B8-F1
#
_entry.id   AF-A0A1V8M7B8-F1
#
_cell.length_a   1.000
_cell.length_b   1.000
_cell.length_c   1.000
_cell.angle_alpha   90.00
_cell.angle_beta   90.00
_cell.angle_gamma   90.00
#
_symmetry.space_group_name_H-M   'P 1'
#
loop_
_entity.id
_entity.type
_entity.pdbx_description
1 polymer ?
#
loop_
_entity_poly.entity_id
_entity_poly.type
_entity_poly.pdbx_seq_one_letter_code
_entity_poly.pdbx_strand_id
1 'polypeptide(L)'
;MATVFLANRCFTQSKNGFNPESALLPVGHILSGGPGKNSVTAIDKPAFVSTDKAYPINILNWHEIVNDQFNGKPVVITFCPLCGSGMTFLSYINGKALTFGVPELLYNSDVLQYDRQILSLWSH
;
A
#
# COMPACT_ATOMS: atom_id res chain seq x y z
N MET A 1 -41.25 -28.03 -13.06
CA MET A 1 -40.32 -27.59 -11.99
C MET A 1 -39.13 -26.93 -12.69
N ALA A 2 -39.06 -25.60 -12.66
CA ALA A 2 -37.95 -24.85 -13.23
C ALA A 2 -37.09 -24.32 -12.07
N THR A 3 -35.88 -24.84 -11.93
CA THR A 3 -34.91 -24.35 -10.95
C THR A 3 -34.33 -23.04 -11.47
N VAL A 4 -34.78 -21.93 -10.90
CA VAL A 4 -34.15 -20.62 -11.09
C VAL A 4 -32.86 -20.62 -10.29
N PHE A 5 -31.71 -20.68 -10.96
CA PHE A 5 -30.43 -20.34 -10.35
C PHE A 5 -30.39 -18.81 -10.19
N LEU A 6 -30.69 -18.33 -8.97
CA LEU A 6 -30.31 -16.99 -8.56
C LEU A 6 -28.78 -16.96 -8.47
N ALA A 7 -28.12 -16.51 -9.53
CA ALA A 7 -26.75 -16.03 -9.44
C ALA A 7 -26.78 -14.78 -8.57
N ASN A 8 -26.60 -14.94 -7.26
CA ASN A 8 -26.21 -13.84 -6.39
C ASN A 8 -24.92 -13.28 -6.98
N ARG A 9 -25.02 -12.13 -7.63
CA ARG A 9 -23.84 -11.32 -7.91
C ARG A 9 -23.29 -10.95 -6.54
N CYS A 10 -22.24 -11.65 -6.10
CA CYS A 10 -21.40 -11.15 -5.03
C CYS A 10 -20.88 -9.80 -5.52
N PHE A 11 -21.47 -8.72 -5.02
CA PHE A 11 -20.91 -7.40 -5.20
C PHE A 11 -19.60 -7.42 -4.43
N THR A 12 -18.48 -7.53 -5.16
CA THR A 12 -17.18 -7.21 -4.59
C THR A 12 -17.27 -5.77 -4.07
N GLN A 13 -17.19 -5.60 -2.75
CA GLN A 13 -17.21 -4.27 -2.15
C GLN A 13 -15.84 -3.65 -2.41
N SER A 14 -15.68 -3.07 -3.59
CA SER A 14 -14.47 -2.36 -3.98
C SER A 14 -14.31 -1.15 -3.07
N LYS A 15 -13.22 -1.13 -2.28
CA LYS A 15 -12.83 0.02 -1.46
C LYS A 15 -11.73 0.74 -2.19
N ASN A 16 -11.99 1.98 -2.60
CA ASN A 16 -11.05 2.81 -3.35
C ASN A 16 -10.52 2.17 -4.65
N GLY A 17 -11.20 1.17 -5.24
CA GLY A 17 -10.70 0.46 -6.43
C GLY A 17 -9.86 -0.79 -6.12
N PHE A 18 -9.84 -1.23 -4.86
CA PHE A 18 -9.24 -2.49 -4.40
C PHE A 18 -10.33 -3.47 -3.99
N ASN A 19 -10.12 -4.76 -4.26
CA ASN A 19 -10.93 -5.83 -3.68
C ASN A 19 -10.31 -6.26 -2.34
N PRO A 20 -10.86 -5.86 -1.18
CA PRO A 20 -10.28 -6.20 0.11
C PRO A 20 -10.46 -7.67 0.49
N GLU A 21 -11.28 -8.46 -0.22
CA GLU A 21 -11.49 -9.89 0.09
C GLU A 21 -10.22 -10.74 -0.02
N SER A 22 -9.22 -10.28 -0.78
CA SER A 22 -7.91 -10.94 -0.86
C SER A 22 -6.95 -10.50 0.24
N ALA A 23 -7.34 -9.58 1.13
CA ALA A 23 -6.54 -9.19 2.26
C ALA A 23 -6.55 -10.29 3.32
N LEU A 24 -5.40 -10.49 3.98
CA LEU A 24 -5.33 -11.31 5.19
C LEU A 24 -5.99 -10.63 6.41
N LEU A 25 -6.42 -9.38 6.25
CA LEU A 25 -7.07 -8.57 7.27
C LEU A 25 -8.60 -8.72 7.22
N PRO A 26 -9.31 -8.67 8.37
CA PRO A 26 -10.77 -8.67 8.40
C PRO A 26 -11.35 -7.50 7.59
N VAL A 27 -12.04 -7.80 6.48
CA VAL A 27 -12.55 -6.80 5.51
C VAL A 27 -13.44 -5.74 6.14
N GLY A 28 -14.22 -6.11 7.16
CA GLY A 28 -15.12 -5.21 7.88
C GLY A 28 -14.40 -4.07 8.61
N HIS A 29 -13.10 -4.22 8.90
CA HIS A 29 -12.29 -3.23 9.61
C HIS A 29 -11.41 -2.39 8.67
N ILE A 30 -11.37 -2.71 7.38
CA ILE A 30 -10.68 -1.88 6.38
C ILE A 30 -11.60 -0.72 6.00
N LEU A 31 -11.11 0.52 6.05
CA LEU A 31 -11.86 1.71 5.70
C LEU A 31 -11.20 2.42 4.50
N SER A 32 -11.97 3.21 3.76
CA SER A 32 -11.41 4.16 2.79
C SER A 32 -10.84 5.37 3.55
N GLY A 33 -9.58 5.71 3.33
CA GLY A 33 -8.91 6.84 3.99
C GLY A 33 -8.90 8.13 3.17
N GLY A 34 -8.71 8.03 1.85
CA GLY A 34 -8.56 9.20 0.98
C GLY A 34 -9.28 9.10 -0.38
N PRO A 35 -8.88 9.88 -1.40
CA PRO A 35 -9.70 10.17 -2.58
C PRO A 35 -9.92 8.98 -3.53
N GLY A 36 -9.19 7.88 -3.33
CA GLY A 36 -9.26 6.67 -4.14
C GLY A 36 -7.89 6.25 -4.70
N LYS A 37 -7.79 5.02 -5.21
CA LYS A 37 -6.56 4.48 -5.84
C LYS A 37 -6.00 5.43 -6.89
N ASN A 38 -4.67 5.61 -6.87
CA ASN A 38 -3.86 6.48 -7.74
C ASN A 38 -3.91 7.99 -7.42
N SER A 39 -4.57 8.42 -6.34
CA SER A 39 -4.57 9.84 -5.95
C SER A 39 -3.26 10.27 -5.30
N VAL A 40 -2.59 9.34 -4.62
CA VAL A 40 -1.23 9.48 -4.10
C VAL A 40 -0.30 8.56 -4.89
N THR A 41 0.84 9.12 -5.29
CA THR A 41 1.85 8.41 -6.09
C THR A 41 3.08 8.14 -5.24
N ALA A 42 3.46 6.88 -5.10
CA ALA A 42 4.71 6.56 -4.42
C ALA A 42 5.92 7.00 -5.25
N ILE A 43 7.01 7.37 -4.57
CA ILE A 43 8.27 7.72 -5.21
C ILE A 43 9.02 6.44 -5.54
N ASP A 44 9.37 6.24 -6.81
CA ASP A 44 10.13 5.08 -7.27
C ASP A 44 11.57 5.46 -7.64
N LYS A 45 12.55 4.78 -7.04
CA LYS A 45 13.99 4.94 -7.32
C LYS A 45 14.46 6.40 -7.20
N PRO A 46 14.31 7.03 -6.03
CA PRO A 46 14.77 8.41 -5.83
C PRO A 46 16.30 8.52 -6.05
N ALA A 47 16.72 9.62 -6.66
CA ALA A 47 18.13 9.91 -6.87
C ALA A 47 18.72 10.62 -5.64
N PHE A 48 19.77 10.05 -5.07
CA PHE A 48 20.55 10.64 -3.97
C PHE A 48 22.03 10.67 -4.35
N VAL A 49 22.74 11.66 -3.83
CA VAL A 49 24.19 11.81 -4.04
C VAL A 49 24.98 10.81 -3.18
N SER A 50 24.42 10.39 -2.04
CA SER A 50 25.05 9.51 -1.04
C SER A 50 24.14 8.35 -0.60
N THR A 51 24.74 7.38 0.09
CA THR A 51 24.01 6.29 0.77
C THR A 51 23.36 6.73 2.08
N ASP A 52 23.84 7.81 2.68
CA ASP A 52 23.12 8.52 3.75
C ASP A 52 21.98 9.30 3.12
N LYS A 53 20.75 8.86 3.39
CA LYS A 53 19.54 9.40 2.76
C LYS A 53 18.60 9.90 3.84
N ALA A 54 17.99 11.05 3.57
CA ALA A 54 16.93 11.61 4.38
C ALA A 54 15.70 11.85 3.51
N TYR A 55 14.52 11.59 4.06
CA TYR A 55 13.25 11.75 3.40
C TYR A 55 12.48 12.87 4.10
N PRO A 56 12.38 14.08 3.51
CA PRO A 56 11.69 15.19 4.14
C PRO A 56 10.23 14.85 4.43
N ILE A 57 9.75 15.14 5.65
CA ILE A 57 8.38 14.84 6.08
C ILE A 57 7.35 15.50 5.16
N ASN A 58 7.62 16.73 4.68
CA ASN A 58 6.72 17.39 3.74
C ASN A 58 6.56 16.60 2.43
N ILE A 59 7.62 15.96 1.93
CA ILE A 59 7.55 15.08 0.75
C ILE A 59 6.83 13.78 1.10
N LEU A 60 7.12 13.20 2.27
CA LEU A 60 6.46 11.98 2.73
C LEU A 60 4.95 12.17 2.99
N ASN A 61 4.52 13.36 3.42
CA ASN A 61 3.10 13.71 3.55
C ASN A 61 2.34 13.62 2.22
N TRP A 62 3.01 13.89 1.09
CA TRP A 62 2.38 13.85 -0.24
C TRP A 62 2.45 12.48 -0.89
N HIS A 63 3.50 11.72 -0.61
CA HIS A 63 3.82 10.51 -1.36
C HIS A 63 3.64 9.22 -0.57
N GLU A 64 3.71 9.30 0.76
CA GLU A 64 3.51 8.26 1.78
C GLU A 64 4.38 6.99 1.67
N ILE A 65 4.85 6.64 0.48
CA ILE A 65 5.66 5.47 0.16
C ILE A 65 6.83 5.90 -0.74
N VAL A 66 8.01 5.37 -0.42
CA VAL A 66 9.20 5.46 -1.26
C VAL A 66 9.77 4.07 -1.48
N ASN A 67 9.85 3.64 -2.74
CA ASN A 67 10.55 2.42 -3.15
C ASN A 67 12.00 2.80 -3.51
N ASP A 68 12.94 2.50 -2.61
CA ASP A 68 14.35 2.88 -2.72
C ASP A 68 15.28 1.65 -2.60
N GLN A 69 16.59 1.87 -2.73
CA GLN A 69 17.61 0.87 -2.52
C GLN A 69 18.79 1.42 -1.72
N PHE A 70 19.25 0.66 -0.71
CA PHE A 70 20.50 0.93 0.01
C PHE A 70 21.52 -0.14 -0.35
N ASN A 71 22.65 0.25 -0.94
CA ASN A 71 23.68 -0.68 -1.42
C ASN A 71 23.12 -1.82 -2.30
N GLY A 72 22.16 -1.50 -3.17
CA GLY A 72 21.49 -2.47 -4.05
C GLY A 72 20.42 -3.35 -3.37
N LYS A 73 20.22 -3.21 -2.05
CA LYS A 73 19.15 -3.92 -1.33
C LYS A 73 17.86 -3.11 -1.42
N PRO A 74 16.77 -3.68 -1.95
CA PRO A 74 15.50 -2.98 -2.06
C PRO A 74 14.91 -2.75 -0.66
N VAL A 75 14.46 -1.52 -0.43
CA VAL A 75 13.75 -1.11 0.77
C VAL A 75 12.47 -0.38 0.39
N VAL A 76 11.49 -0.42 1.28
CA VAL A 76 10.33 0.46 1.22
C VAL A 76 10.30 1.31 2.48
N ILE A 77 10.18 2.63 2.29
CA ILE A 77 9.95 3.59 3.35
C ILE A 77 8.48 3.95 3.30
N THR A 78 7.80 3.89 4.44
CA THR A 78 6.38 4.22 4.57
C THR A 78 6.21 5.34 5.60
N PHE A 79 5.20 6.17 5.41
CA PHE A 79 4.85 7.26 6.30
C PHE A 79 3.34 7.43 6.34
N CYS A 80 2.76 7.46 7.54
CA CYS A 80 1.35 7.74 7.77
C CYS A 80 1.20 9.22 8.16
N PRO A 81 0.64 10.08 7.28
CA PRO A 81 0.47 11.51 7.60
C PRO A 81 -0.47 11.76 8.79
N LEU A 82 -1.43 10.86 9.00
CA LEU A 82 -2.40 10.92 10.10
C LEU A 82 -1.77 10.55 11.45
N CYS A 83 -0.80 9.64 11.42
CA CYS A 83 -0.17 9.07 12.60
C CYS A 83 1.12 9.82 12.99
N GLY A 84 1.72 10.53 12.03
CA GLY A 84 3.00 11.21 12.20
C GLY A 84 4.20 10.25 12.34
N SER A 85 4.04 9.01 11.90
CA SER A 85 5.03 7.94 12.06
C SER A 85 5.41 7.32 10.73
N GLY A 86 6.65 6.85 10.62
CA GLY A 86 7.17 6.17 9.45
C GLY A 86 7.96 4.92 9.81
N MET A 87 7.94 3.95 8.90
CA MET A 87 8.66 2.69 9.05
C MET A 87 9.41 2.32 7.78
N THR A 88 10.36 1.39 7.89
CA THR A 88 11.18 0.97 6.77
C THR A 88 11.34 -0.54 6.81
N PHE A 89 11.13 -1.19 5.66
CA PHE A 89 11.23 -2.63 5.51
C PHE A 89 12.16 -3.00 4.38
N LEU A 90 12.81 -4.15 4.50
CA LEU A 90 13.43 -4.80 3.35
C LEU A 90 12.31 -5.27 2.41
N SER A 91 12.35 -4.83 1.17
CA SER A 91 11.31 -5.14 0.17
C SER A 91 11.78 -6.22 -0.79
N TYR A 92 12.11 -7.40 -0.26
CA TYR A 92 12.37 -8.58 -1.08
C TYR A 92 11.85 -9.87 -0.44
N ILE A 93 11.27 -10.74 -1.26
CA ILE A 93 10.82 -12.08 -0.87
C ILE A 93 11.32 -13.06 -1.93
N ASN A 94 11.89 -14.19 -1.52
CA ASN A 94 12.41 -15.23 -2.41
C ASN A 94 13.37 -14.68 -3.51
N GLY A 95 14.20 -13.71 -3.15
CA GLY A 95 15.16 -13.08 -4.09
C GLY A 95 14.55 -12.09 -5.08
N LYS A 96 13.23 -11.82 -5.02
CA LYS A 96 12.55 -10.85 -5.87
C LYS A 96 12.27 -9.56 -5.11
N ALA A 97 12.70 -8.43 -5.67
CA ALA A 97 12.36 -7.11 -5.14
C ALA A 97 10.85 -6.85 -5.27
N LEU A 98 10.24 -6.30 -4.24
CA LEU A 98 8.85 -5.85 -4.21
C LEU A 98 8.79 -4.33 -4.34
N THR A 99 7.68 -3.83 -4.87
CA THR A 99 7.43 -2.40 -5.00
C THR A 99 6.02 -2.12 -4.52
N PHE A 100 5.87 -1.07 -3.74
CA PHE A 100 4.63 -0.75 -3.07
C PHE A 100 3.96 0.49 -3.67
N GLY A 101 2.64 0.55 -3.57
CA GLY A 101 1.85 1.72 -3.90
C GLY A 101 0.90 2.08 -2.76
N VAL A 102 0.32 3.27 -2.84
CA VAL A 102 -0.61 3.81 -1.84
C VAL A 102 -2.03 3.42 -2.24
N PRO A 103 -2.73 2.60 -1.44
CA PRO A 103 -4.08 2.16 -1.74
C PRO A 103 -5.16 3.16 -1.27
N GLU A 104 -4.79 4.17 -0.47
CA GLU A 104 -5.73 5.06 0.25
C GLU A 104 -6.65 4.29 1.20
N LEU A 105 -6.20 3.17 1.78
CA LEU A 105 -6.98 2.34 2.69
C LEU A 105 -6.43 2.43 4.11
N LEU A 106 -7.33 2.39 5.08
CA LEU A 106 -7.01 2.40 6.50
C LEU A 106 -7.37 1.07 7.14
N TYR A 107 -6.59 0.65 8.12
CA TYR A 107 -6.93 -0.41 9.07
C TYR A 107 -6.45 0.03 10.45
N ASN A 108 -7.34 -0.02 11.45
CA ASN A 108 -7.01 0.43 12.80
C ASN A 108 -6.48 1.89 12.86
N SER A 109 -6.94 2.76 11.97
CA SER A 109 -6.47 4.14 11.78
C SER A 109 -5.07 4.28 11.16
N ASP A 110 -4.45 3.18 10.73
CA ASP A 110 -3.15 3.18 10.05
C ASP A 110 -3.33 3.04 8.54
N VAL A 111 -2.48 3.73 7.77
CA VAL A 111 -2.44 3.63 6.31
C VAL A 111 -1.86 2.29 5.89
N LEU A 112 -2.63 1.54 5.10
CA LEU A 112 -2.18 0.32 4.45
C LEU A 112 -1.32 0.64 3.23
N GLN A 113 -0.42 -0.26 2.87
CA GLN A 113 0.33 -0.25 1.61
C GLN A 113 -0.08 -1.47 0.77
N TYR A 114 0.08 -1.41 -0.56
CA TYR A 114 -0.16 -2.57 -1.40
C TYR A 114 1.06 -2.95 -2.22
N ASP A 115 1.36 -4.26 -2.31
CA ASP A 115 2.36 -4.78 -3.24
C ASP A 115 1.80 -4.71 -4.67
N ARG A 116 2.52 -4.03 -5.58
CA ARG A 116 2.10 -3.88 -6.98
C ARG A 116 2.14 -5.20 -7.77
N GLN A 117 2.83 -6.23 -7.30
CA GLN A 117 2.94 -7.50 -8.03
C GLN A 117 1.72 -8.39 -7.87
N ILE A 118 1.26 -8.57 -6.63
CA ILE A 118 0.15 -9.48 -6.31
C ILE A 118 -1.04 -8.78 -5.62
N LEU A 119 -0.97 -7.47 -5.42
CA LEU A 119 -2.02 -6.65 -4.81
C LEU A 119 -2.38 -7.06 -3.37
N SER A 120 -1.43 -7.65 -2.64
CA SER A 120 -1.57 -7.91 -1.21
C SER A 120 -1.47 -6.61 -0.41
N LEU A 121 -2.22 -6.51 0.68
CA LEU A 121 -2.24 -5.35 1.59
C LEU A 121 -1.36 -5.60 2.82
N TRP A 122 -0.64 -4.55 3.24
CA TRP A 122 0.33 -4.57 4.32
C TRP A 122 0.06 -3.39 5.25
N SER A 123 0.11 -3.59 6.56
CA SER A 123 0.18 -2.50 7.52
C SER A 123 1.64 -2.19 7.81
N HIS A 124 1.90 -0.95 8.21
CA HIS A 124 3.18 -0.62 8.81
C HIS A 124 3.29 -1.31 10.19
#